data_AF-A0A383AAT9-F1
#
_entry.id   AF-A0A383AAT9-F1
#
_cell.length_a   1.000
_cell.length_b   1.000
_cell.length_c   1.000
_cell.angle_alpha   90.00
_cell.angle_beta   90.00
_cell.angle_gamma   90.00
#
_symmetry.space_group_name_H-M   'P 1'
#
loop_
_entity.id
_entity.type
_entity.pdbx_description
1 polymer ?
#
loop_
_entity_poly.entity_id
_entity_poly.type
_entity_poly.pdbx_seq_one_letter_code
_entity_poly.pdbx_strand_id
1 'polypeptide(L)' 'SFEELAKDRFIIGDPKDCVTEIEKYRSLGIDYGSFRMMWPGMGLKDGIRNMELFSEKVMPHFRD' A
#
# COMPACT_ATOMS: atom_id res chain seq x y z
N SER A 1 20.85 2.50 -1.68
CA SER A 1 20.23 3.59 -0.91
C SER A 1 18.93 3.08 -0.27
N PHE A 2 18.14 3.92 0.40
CA PHE A 2 16.81 3.51 0.89
C PHE A 2 15.92 3.07 -0.29
N GLU A 3 16.01 3.75 -1.44
CA GLU A 3 15.26 3.42 -2.64
C GLU A 3 15.53 1.99 -3.14
N GLU A 4 16.81 1.56 -3.17
CA GLU A 4 17.20 0.20 -3.58
C GLU A 4 16.73 -0.90 -2.61
N LEU A 5 16.59 -0.59 -1.31
CA LEU A 5 16.06 -1.54 -0.33
C LEU A 5 14.53 -1.63 -0.35
N ALA A 6 13.87 -0.52 -0.68
CA ALA A 6 12.42 -0.44 -0.75
C ALA A 6 11.86 -1.05 -2.04
N LYS A 7 12.66 -1.03 -3.11
CA LYS A 7 12.34 -1.62 -4.41
C LYS A 7 11.87 -3.06 -4.24
N ASP A 8 10.67 -3.33 -4.75
CA ASP A 8 10.00 -4.63 -4.75
C ASP A 8 9.67 -5.21 -3.37
N ARG A 9 9.76 -4.42 -2.29
CA ARG A 9 9.49 -4.90 -0.91
C ARG A 9 8.41 -4.12 -0.19
N PHE A 10 8.18 -2.87 -0.57
CA PHE A 10 7.16 -2.03 0.05
C PHE A 10 6.39 -1.25 -1.01
N ILE A 11 5.12 -1.00 -0.71
CA ILE A 11 4.27 -0.08 -1.44
C ILE A 11 4.21 1.19 -0.60
N ILE A 12 4.94 2.22 -1.04
CA ILE A 12 5.11 3.49 -0.32
C ILE A 12 4.95 4.61 -1.34
N GLY A 13 4.13 5.60 -1.00
CA GLY A 13 3.91 6.77 -1.85
C GLY A 13 2.56 7.40 -1.53
N ASP A 14 2.06 8.18 -2.48
CA ASP A 14 0.69 8.69 -2.43
C ASP A 14 -0.32 7.59 -2.87
N PRO A 15 -1.64 7.84 -2.81
CA PRO A 15 -2.63 6.86 -3.22
C PRO A 15 -2.48 6.38 -4.68
N LYS A 16 -2.05 7.25 -5.60
CA LYS A 16 -1.86 6.89 -7.01
C LYS A 16 -0.66 5.97 -7.19
N ASP A 17 0.42 6.23 -6.46
CA ASP A 17 1.59 5.35 -6.42
C ASP A 17 1.19 3.96 -5.91
N CYS A 18 0.42 3.92 -4.82
CA CYS A 18 -0.08 2.66 -4.25
C CYS A 18 -0.93 1.85 -5.23
N VAL A 19 -1.86 2.51 -5.94
CA VAL A 19 -2.68 1.85 -6.97
C VAL A 19 -1.80 1.28 -8.08
N THR A 20 -0.86 2.08 -8.58
CA THR A 20 0.05 1.67 -9.66
C THR A 20 0.88 0.45 -9.28
N GLU A 21 1.42 0.40 -8.06
CA GLU A 21 2.18 -0.76 -7.59
C GLU A 21 1.30 -2.00 -7.40
N ILE A 22 0.09 -1.86 -6.82
CA ILE A 22 -0.83 -3.00 -6.64
C ILE A 22 -1.25 -3.60 -7.98
N GLU A 23 -1.48 -2.77 -9.02
CA GLU A 23 -1.81 -3.26 -10.36
C GLU A 23 -0.73 -4.15 -10.97
N LYS A 24 0.55 -3.89 -10.65
CA LYS A 24 1.63 -4.79 -11.09
C LYS A 24 1.44 -6.20 -10.55
N TYR A 25 1.08 -6.34 -9.27
CA TYR A 25 0.81 -7.64 -8.65
C TYR A 25 -0.47 -8.28 -9.22
N ARG A 26 -1.54 -7.51 -9.42
CA ARG A 26 -2.77 -8.01 -10.07
C ARG A 26 -2.51 -8.53 -11.48
N SER A 27 -1.65 -7.85 -12.24
CA SER A 27 -1.27 -8.29 -13.59
C SER A 27 -0.54 -9.65 -13.62
N LEU A 28 0.02 -10.08 -12.47
CA LEU A 28 0.62 -11.40 -12.27
C LEU A 28 -0.40 -12.46 -11.80
N GLY A 29 -1.68 -12.11 -11.70
CA GLY A 29 -2.75 -13.01 -11.27
C GLY A 29 -2.95 -13.08 -9.75
N ILE A 30 -2.36 -12.16 -8.97
CA ILE A 30 -2.60 -12.07 -7.52
C ILE A 30 -3.96 -11.41 -7.27
N ASP A 31 -4.84 -12.14 -6.60
CA ASP A 31 -6.22 -11.73 -6.28
C ASP A 31 -6.40 -11.27 -4.83
N TYR A 32 -5.50 -11.69 -3.93
CA TYR A 32 -5.55 -11.34 -2.51
C TYR A 32 -4.24 -10.71 -2.03
N GLY A 33 -4.34 -9.58 -1.30
CA GLY A 33 -3.22 -8.86 -0.71
C GLY A 33 -3.43 -8.60 0.78
N SER A 34 -2.42 -8.91 1.60
CA SER A 34 -2.37 -8.55 3.02
C SER A 34 -1.34 -7.46 3.23
N PHE A 35 -1.77 -6.32 3.77
CA PHE A 35 -0.96 -5.11 3.88
C PHE A 35 -0.70 -4.74 5.34
N ARG A 36 0.56 -4.53 5.69
CA ARG A 36 0.94 -4.01 7.01
C ARG A 36 0.86 -2.47 6.99
N MET A 37 -0.21 -1.92 7.57
CA MET A 37 -0.46 -0.47 7.56
C MET A 37 0.41 0.34 8.52
N MET A 38 1.19 -0.32 9.37
CA MET A 38 2.06 0.30 10.38
C MET A 38 3.50 -0.19 10.23
N TRP A 39 4.48 0.69 10.42
CA TRP A 39 5.88 0.30 10.59
C TRP A 39 6.29 0.28 12.08
N PRO A 40 7.37 -0.43 12.45
CA PRO A 40 7.93 -0.34 13.80
C PRO A 40 8.21 1.11 14.18
N GLY A 41 7.67 1.55 15.32
CA GLY A 41 7.82 2.93 15.80
C GLY A 41 6.81 3.93 15.23
N MET A 42 5.85 3.52 14.39
CA MET A 42 4.73 4.40 13.98
C MET A 42 3.81 4.65 15.18
N GLY A 43 3.39 5.90 15.38
CA GLY A 43 2.34 6.21 16.34
C GLY A 43 1.00 5.61 15.90
N LEU A 44 0.20 5.15 16.85
CA LEU A 44 -1.11 4.52 16.57
C LEU A 44 -2.02 5.42 15.72
N LYS A 45 -2.07 6.72 16.02
CA LYS A 45 -2.90 7.69 15.30
C LYS A 45 -2.51 7.79 13.82
N ASP A 46 -1.21 7.77 13.52
CA ASP A 46 -0.72 7.82 12.15
C ASP A 46 -1.00 6.52 11.41
N GLY A 47 -0.89 5.38 12.10
CA GLY A 47 -1.26 4.07 11.58
C GLY A 47 -2.74 3.97 11.20
N ILE A 48 -3.64 4.44 12.08
CA ILE A 48 -5.08 4.48 11.81
C ILE A 48 -5.37 5.41 10.62
N ARG A 49 -4.79 6.62 10.60
CA ARG A 49 -4.96 7.55 9.49
C ARG A 49 -4.48 6.98 8.15
N ASN A 50 -3.37 6.24 8.16
CA ASN A 50 -2.86 5.57 6.96
C ASN A 50 -3.85 4.50 6.45
N MET A 51 -4.41 3.70 7.35
CA MET A 51 -5.42 2.69 7.01
C MET A 51 -6.71 3.31 6.46
N GLU A 52 -7.21 4.40 7.08
CA GLU A 52 -8.36 5.16 6.59
C GLU A 52 -8.12 5.71 5.19
N LEU A 53 -6.97 6.36 4.98
CA LEU A 53 -6.58 6.91 3.69
C LEU A 53 -6.51 5.83 2.60
N PHE A 54 -5.91 4.67 2.91
CA PHE A 54 -5.85 3.53 2.01
C PHE A 54 -7.24 3.00 1.67
N SER A 55 -8.11 2.86 2.67
CA SER A 55 -9.49 2.39 2.49
C SER A 55 -10.33 3.33 1.62
N GLU A 56 -10.16 4.64 1.78
CA GLU A 56 -10.92 5.66 1.06
C GLU A 56 -10.40 5.95 -0.34
N LYS A 57 -9.07 5.89 -0.55
CA LYS A 57 -8.43 6.39 -1.78
C LYS A 57 -7.80 5.31 -2.65
N VAL A 58 -7.50 4.13 -2.09
CA VAL A 58 -6.82 3.05 -2.83
C VAL A 58 -7.77 1.88 -3.07
N MET A 59 -8.41 1.36 -2.03
CA MET A 59 -9.31 0.20 -2.16
C MET A 59 -10.43 0.34 -3.21
N PRO A 60 -11.07 1.52 -3.44
CA PRO A 60 -12.13 1.64 -4.44
C PRO A 60 -11.70 1.32 -5.88
N HIS A 61 -10.40 1.34 -6.18
CA HIS A 61 -9.87 0.97 -7.49
C HIS A 61 -9.87 -0.55 -7.75
N PHE A 62 -10.10 -1.35 -6.71
CA PHE A 62 -9.98 -2.82 -6.75
C PHE A 62 -11.25 -3.54 -6.29
N ARG A 63 -12.35 -2.81 -6.08
CA ARG A 63 -13.66 -3.39 -5.76
C ARG A 63 -14.38 -3.66 -7.09
N ASP A 64 -14.81 -4.90 -7.28
CA ASP A 64 -15.76 -5.28 -8.34
C ASP A 64 -17.16 -4.73 -8.04
#